data_AF-T1BHH2-F1
#
_entry.id   AF-T1BHH2-F1
#
_cell.length_a   1.000
_cell.length_b   1.000
_cell.length_c   1.000
_cell.angle_alpha   90.00
_cell.angle_beta   90.00
_cell.angle_gamma   90.00
#
_symmetry.space_group_name_H-M   'P 1'
#
loop_
_entity.id
_entity.type
_entity.pdbx_description
1 polymer ?
#
loop_
_entity_poly.entity_id
_entity_poly.type
_entity_poly.pdbx_seq_one_letter_code
_entity_poly.pdbx_strand_id
1 'polypeptide(L)'
;VAGEVARLVVVCRGAMTRRALREALRLKGDDNFRRLYLLPALAAGLIEMTLPDKPNSRLQKYRLTAAGRQRVAALRTRDTP
;
A
#
# COMPACT_ATOMS: atom_id res chain seq x y z
N VAL A 1 6.02 11.90 -4.62
CA VAL A 1 5.29 11.50 -3.39
C VAL A 1 3.88 10.99 -3.69
N ALA A 2 3.04 11.70 -4.47
CA ALA A 2 1.68 11.22 -4.77
C ALA A 2 1.64 9.96 -5.69
N GLY A 3 2.59 9.82 -6.62
CA GLY A 3 2.62 8.71 -7.57
C GLY A 3 3.00 7.37 -6.94
N GLU A 4 3.92 7.38 -5.97
CA GLU A 4 4.32 6.19 -5.21
C GLU A 4 3.16 5.58 -4.43
N VAL A 5 2.41 6.41 -3.72
CA VAL A 5 1.23 6.00 -2.96
C VAL A 5 0.16 5.39 -3.88
N ALA A 6 -0.13 6.05 -5.01
CA ALA A 6 -1.10 5.53 -5.97
C ALA A 6 -0.71 4.13 -6.49
N ARG A 7 0.57 3.93 -6.85
CA ARG A 7 1.07 2.63 -7.28
C ARG A 7 0.93 1.57 -6.20
N LEU A 8 1.27 1.88 -4.94
CA LEU A 8 1.14 0.93 -3.83
C LEU A 8 -0.32 0.49 -3.63
N VAL A 9 -1.24 1.46 -3.63
CA VAL A 9 -2.66 1.21 -3.39
C VAL A 9 -3.26 0.35 -4.51
N VAL A 10 -2.85 0.55 -5.76
CA VAL A 10 -3.28 -0.27 -6.91
C VAL A 10 -2.82 -1.73 -6.82
N VAL A 11 -1.60 -1.99 -6.31
CA VAL A 11 -1.08 -3.36 -6.19
C VAL A 11 -1.52 -4.08 -4.92
N CYS A 12 -2.02 -3.35 -3.92
CA CYS A 12 -2.43 -3.93 -2.63
C CYS A 12 -3.73 -4.74 -2.80
N ARG A 13 -3.60 -6.05 -2.91
CA ARG A 13 -4.72 -6.99 -3.07
C ARG A 13 -4.90 -7.80 -1.78
N GLY A 14 -6.02 -7.59 -1.09
CA GLY A 14 -6.26 -8.23 0.21
C GLY A 14 -5.22 -7.83 1.26
N ALA A 15 -4.90 -8.74 2.19
CA ALA A 15 -3.87 -8.52 3.20
C ALA A 15 -2.51 -9.05 2.73
N MET A 16 -1.55 -8.16 2.51
CA MET A 16 -0.23 -8.47 1.96
C MET A 16 0.89 -8.13 2.94
N THR A 17 1.99 -8.89 2.91
CA THR A 17 3.18 -8.55 3.67
C THR A 17 3.93 -7.37 3.02
N ARG A 18 4.82 -6.73 3.78
CA ARG A 18 5.72 -5.69 3.24
C ARG A 18 6.49 -6.19 2.02
N ARG A 19 7.03 -7.41 2.12
CA ARG A 19 7.80 -8.05 1.05
C ARG A 19 6.93 -8.24 -0.20
N ALA A 20 5.73 -8.79 -0.05
CA ALA A 20 4.82 -9.02 -1.17
C ALA A 20 4.42 -7.72 -1.87
N LEU A 21 4.18 -6.62 -1.11
CA LEU A 21 3.90 -5.31 -1.69
C LEU A 21 5.11 -4.75 -2.47
N ARG A 22 6.31 -4.87 -1.90
CA ARG A 22 7.55 -4.44 -2.55
C ARG A 22 7.82 -5.23 -3.84
N GLU A 23 7.62 -6.55 -3.81
CA GLU A 23 7.74 -7.45 -4.96
C GLU A 23 6.70 -7.12 -6.04
N ALA A 24 5.44 -6.84 -5.66
CA ALA A 24 4.39 -6.46 -6.60
C ALA A 24 4.70 -5.14 -7.34
N LEU A 25 5.45 -4.23 -6.70
CA LEU A 25 5.96 -3.00 -7.31
C LEU A 25 7.29 -3.20 -8.06
N ARG A 26 7.85 -4.41 -8.06
CA ARG A 26 9.17 -4.74 -8.64
C ARG A 26 10.31 -3.89 -8.06
N LEU A 27 10.22 -3.52 -6.78
CA LEU A 27 11.20 -2.68 -6.10
C LEU A 27 12.25 -3.52 -5.37
N LYS A 28 13.51 -3.07 -5.39
CA LYS A 28 14.62 -3.76 -4.71
C LYS A 28 14.92 -3.22 -3.30
N GLY A 29 14.80 -1.92 -3.08
CA GLY A 29 15.18 -1.28 -1.81
C GLY A 29 14.06 -1.25 -0.76
N ASP A 30 14.31 -1.81 0.44
CA ASP A 30 13.33 -1.82 1.55
C ASP A 30 13.14 -0.42 2.15
N ASP A 31 14.23 0.34 2.36
CA ASP A 31 14.16 1.67 2.96
C ASP A 31 13.41 2.66 2.06
N ASN A 32 13.70 2.65 0.76
CA ASN A 32 12.98 3.47 -0.21
C ASN A 32 11.51 3.05 -0.30
N PHE A 33 11.21 1.75 -0.30
CA PHE A 33 9.83 1.27 -0.26
C PHE A 33 9.10 1.79 0.99
N ARG A 34 9.71 1.65 2.16
CA ARG A 34 9.12 2.08 3.42
C ARG A 34 8.86 3.59 3.44
N ARG A 35 9.87 4.40 3.09
CA ARG A 35 9.81 5.87 3.17
C ARG A 35 8.92 6.51 2.12
N LEU A 36 8.94 5.98 0.89
CA LEU A 36 8.27 6.63 -0.24
C LEU A 36 6.89 6.05 -0.55
N TYR A 37 6.62 4.79 -0.14
CA TYR A 37 5.38 4.10 -0.46
C TYR A 37 4.58 3.79 0.80
N LEU A 38 5.15 2.98 1.71
CA LEU A 38 4.39 2.42 2.82
C LEU A 38 3.96 3.47 3.84
N LEU A 39 4.90 4.26 4.37
CA LEU A 39 4.62 5.27 5.39
C LEU A 39 3.68 6.36 4.86
N PRO A 40 3.89 6.92 3.65
CA PRO A 40 2.96 7.92 3.11
C PRO A 40 1.54 7.36 2.88
N ALA A 41 1.40 6.09 2.46
CA ALA A 41 0.09 5.48 2.25
C ALA A 41 -0.65 5.17 3.56
N LEU A 42 0.08 4.80 4.62
CA LEU A 42 -0.45 4.67 5.99
C LEU A 42 -0.89 6.05 6.53
N ALA A 43 -0.05 7.07 6.38
CA ALA A 43 -0.35 8.44 6.80
C ALA A 43 -1.56 9.03 6.07
N ALA A 44 -1.73 8.70 4.78
CA ALA A 44 -2.90 9.07 3.99
C ALA A 44 -4.15 8.24 4.32
N GLY A 45 -4.08 7.26 5.22
CA GLY A 45 -5.20 6.40 5.60
C GLY A 45 -5.74 5.52 4.46
N LEU A 46 -4.95 5.28 3.40
CA LEU A 46 -5.36 4.47 2.24
C LEU A 46 -5.10 2.98 2.47
N ILE A 47 -4.11 2.67 3.31
CA ILE A 47 -3.85 1.32 3.80
C ILE A 47 -3.79 1.34 5.33
N GLU A 48 -3.97 0.17 5.92
CA GLU A 48 -3.89 -0.03 7.37
C GLU A 48 -3.10 -1.29 7.71
N MET A 49 -2.62 -1.35 8.94
CA MET A 49 -1.97 -2.51 9.54
C MET A 49 -3.02 -3.53 9.98
N THR A 50 -2.77 -4.82 9.77
CA THR A 50 -3.65 -5.87 10.31
C THR A 50 -3.39 -6.21 11.77
N LEU A 51 -2.20 -5.89 12.29
CA LEU A 51 -1.78 -6.09 13.69
C LEU A 51 -1.20 -4.80 14.27
N PRO A 52 -2.02 -3.75 14.49
CA PRO A 52 -1.53 -2.44 14.94
C PRO A 52 -0.77 -2.50 16.29
N ASP A 53 -1.16 -3.39 17.20
CA ASP A 53 -0.53 -3.54 18.52
C ASP A 53 0.85 -4.21 18.46
N LYS A 54 1.18 -4.86 17.34
CA LYS A 54 2.43 -5.61 17.14
C LYS A 54 3.08 -5.22 15.80
N PRO A 55 3.50 -3.95 15.62
CA PRO A 55 3.94 -3.43 14.32
C PRO A 55 5.19 -4.11 13.76
N ASN A 56 6.01 -4.71 14.63
CA ASN A 56 7.21 -5.46 14.26
C ASN A 56 6.95 -6.97 14.11
N SER A 57 5.70 -7.43 14.21
CA SER A 57 5.35 -8.84 14.07
C SER A 57 5.73 -9.38 12.68
N ARG A 58 6.27 -10.59 12.65
CA ARG A 58 6.49 -11.33 11.39
C ARG A 58 5.19 -11.63 10.64
N LEU A 59 4.06 -11.61 11.34
CA LEU A 59 2.72 -11.80 10.79
C LEU A 59 2.06 -10.48 10.35
N GLN A 60 2.76 -9.35 10.47
CA GLN A 60 2.26 -8.04 10.06
C GLN A 60 1.94 -8.04 8.57
N LYS A 61 0.70 -7.67 8.24
CA LYS A 61 0.23 -7.43 6.88
C LYS A 61 -0.37 -6.04 6.76
N TYR A 62 -0.57 -5.62 5.52
CA TYR A 62 -1.17 -4.35 5.15
C TYR A 62 -2.30 -4.63 4.17
N ARG A 63 -3.40 -3.91 4.33
CA ARG A 63 -4.58 -4.02 3.45
C ARG A 63 -5.14 -2.63 3.15
N LEU A 64 -5.92 -2.52 2.08
CA LEU A 64 -6.65 -1.30 1.76
C LEU A 64 -7.72 -1.00 2.80
N THR A 65 -7.83 0.27 3.17
CA THR A 65 -8.99 0.82 3.89
C THR A 65 -10.16 1.05 2.93
N ALA A 66 -11.30 1.53 3.45
CA ALA A 66 -12.40 1.99 2.62
C ALA A 66 -11.95 3.12 1.65
N ALA A 67 -11.20 4.10 2.16
CA ALA A 67 -10.65 5.19 1.35
C ALA A 67 -9.67 4.69 0.30
N GLY A 68 -8.81 3.72 0.64
CA GLY A 68 -7.93 3.05 -0.31
C GLY A 68 -8.67 2.39 -1.47
N ARG A 69 -9.75 1.65 -1.17
CA ARG A 69 -10.58 1.01 -2.21
C ARG A 69 -11.25 2.03 -3.13
N GLN A 70 -11.79 3.10 -2.57
CA GLN A 70 -12.37 4.19 -3.37
C GLN A 70 -11.32 4.85 -4.26
N ARG A 71 -10.11 5.06 -3.73
CA ARG A 71 -8.99 5.62 -4.50
C ARG A 71 -8.61 4.73 -5.68
N VAL A 72 -8.57 3.40 -5.50
CA VAL A 72 -8.33 2.46 -6.61
C VAL A 72 -9.46 2.52 -7.63
N ALA A 73 -10.71 2.53 -7.20
CA ALA A 73 -11.86 2.65 -8.10
C ALA A 73 -11.76 3.93 -8.94
N ALA A 74 -11.50 5.07 -8.31
CA ALA A 74 -11.35 6.37 -8.98
C ALA A 74 -10.14 6.45 -9.93
N LEU A 75 -9.10 5.64 -9.72
CA LEU A 75 -7.97 5.54 -10.66
C LEU A 75 -8.37 4.75 -11.90
N ARG A 76 -9.09 3.64 -11.73
CA ARG A 76 -9.52 2.78 -12.84
C ARG A 76 -10.56 3.45 -13.74
N THR A 77 -11.40 4.32 -13.20
CA THR A 77 -12.41 5.06 -13.99
C THR A 77 -11.81 6.15 -14.86
N ARG A 78 -10.53 6.53 -14.67
CA ARG A 78 -9.85 7.55 -15.48
C ARG A 78 -9.10 6.96 -16.68
N ASP A 79 -8.99 5.64 -16.76
CA ASP A 79 -8.27 4.90 -17.82
C ASP A 79 -9.22 4.31 -18.89
N THR A 80 -10.51 4.65 -18.87
CA THR A 80 -11.46 4.24 -19.92
C THR A 80 -11.67 5.41 -20.89
N PRO A 81 -11.40 5.26 -22.21
CA PRO A 81 -11.75 6.25 -23.22
C PRO A 81 -13.26 6.40 -23.41
#